data_AF-A0AB38VQ87-F1
#
_entry.id   AF-A0AB38VQ87-F1
#
_cell.length_a   1.000
_cell.length_b   1.000
_cell.length_c   1.000
_cell.angle_alpha   90.00
_cell.angle_beta   90.00
_cell.angle_gamma   90.00
#
_symmetry.space_group_name_H-M   'P 1'
#
loop_
_entity.id
_entity.type
_entity.pdbx_description
1 polymer ?
#
loop_
_entity_poly.entity_id
_entity_poly.type
_entity_poly.pdbx_seq_one_letter_code
_entity_poly.pdbx_strand_id
1 'polypeptide(L)'
;MIRQLRLMAFHVRQFAAVAYFARLMVFTTIATTIVQWLAVTAWGDSSPEQGWVRGGIIGMWTTATCAAGIIGFERFKGTLVYLIAAPIGALRALVAPVVAASSFGLLAFPVSWLTWVICSHSVPGLPADTTVITFVLAVLMLYLGCVALTITIAALFVLTPNAISYEGLLVVPIFLLSGVLFF
;
A
#
# COMPACT_ATOMS: atom_id res chain seq x y z
N MET A 1 3.15 -17.67 -23.81
CA MET A 1 2.48 -16.48 -23.22
C MET A 1 1.20 -16.83 -22.46
N ILE A 2 0.27 -17.62 -23.01
CA ILE A 2 -0.98 -18.04 -22.32
C ILE A 2 -0.76 -18.75 -20.98
N ARG A 3 0.30 -19.56 -20.84
CA ARG A 3 0.65 -20.24 -19.58
C ARG A 3 1.08 -19.28 -18.48
N GLN A 4 1.80 -18.21 -18.81
CA GLN A 4 2.21 -17.15 -17.88
C GLN A 4 1.00 -16.35 -17.42
N LEU A 5 0.12 -15.96 -18.35
CA LEU A 5 -1.14 -15.26 -18.04
C LEU A 5 -2.08 -16.09 -17.15
N ARG A 6 -2.18 -17.40 -17.37
CA ARG A 6 -2.98 -18.30 -16.52
C ARG A 6 -2.39 -18.46 -15.11
N LEU A 7 -1.07 -18.54 -14.99
CA LEU A 7 -0.39 -18.61 -13.69
C LEU A 7 -0.57 -17.29 -12.91
N MET A 8 -0.46 -16.17 -13.61
CA MET A 8 -0.68 -14.84 -13.05
C MET A 8 -2.14 -14.65 -12.63
N ALA A 9 -3.11 -15.05 -13.46
CA ALA A 9 -4.53 -15.02 -13.13
C ALA A 9 -4.89 -15.95 -11.96
N PHE A 10 -4.25 -17.13 -11.87
CA PHE A 10 -4.43 -18.06 -10.76
C PHE A 10 -3.90 -17.48 -9.44
N HIS A 11 -2.69 -16.89 -9.44
CA HIS A 11 -2.16 -16.22 -8.26
C HIS A 11 -2.93 -14.95 -7.91
N VAL A 12 -3.40 -14.16 -8.88
CA VAL A 12 -4.30 -13.03 -8.63
C VAL A 12 -5.61 -13.49 -8.00
N ARG A 13 -6.18 -14.62 -8.44
CA ARG A 13 -7.42 -15.18 -7.87
C ARG A 13 -7.21 -15.79 -6.47
N GLN A 14 -6.05 -16.39 -6.23
CA GLN A 14 -5.66 -16.92 -4.92
C GLN A 14 -5.29 -15.80 -3.94
N PHE A 15 -4.69 -14.70 -4.40
CA PHE A 15 -4.43 -13.49 -3.62
C PHE A 15 -5.69 -12.65 -3.41
N ALA A 16 -6.60 -12.59 -4.38
CA ALA A 16 -7.92 -11.97 -4.22
C ALA A 16 -8.80 -12.73 -3.20
N ALA A 17 -8.53 -14.01 -2.95
CA ALA A 17 -9.15 -14.77 -1.86
C ALA A 17 -8.56 -14.40 -0.47
N VAL A 18 -7.42 -13.71 -0.41
CA VAL A 18 -6.84 -13.17 0.82
C VAL A 18 -7.55 -11.84 1.14
N ALA A 19 -8.75 -11.96 1.69
CA ALA A 19 -9.55 -10.82 2.14
C ALA A 19 -8.80 -9.94 3.16
N TYR A 20 -7.69 -10.41 3.74
CA TYR A 20 -6.87 -9.65 4.68
C TYR A 20 -6.35 -8.33 4.08
N PHE A 21 -5.75 -8.33 2.88
CA PHE A 21 -5.19 -7.08 2.31
C PHE A 21 -6.26 -6.08 1.93
N ALA A 22 -7.36 -6.57 1.34
CA ALA A 22 -8.51 -5.72 1.02
C ALA A 22 -9.16 -5.15 2.28
N ARG A 23 -9.36 -5.97 3.32
CA ARG A 23 -9.91 -5.52 4.61
C ARG A 23 -8.97 -4.54 5.30
N LEU A 24 -7.67 -4.85 5.34
CA LEU A 24 -6.67 -3.96 5.92
C LEU A 24 -6.68 -2.62 5.22
N MET A 25 -6.65 -2.61 3.88
CA MET A 25 -6.75 -1.38 3.09
C MET A 25 -8.02 -0.61 3.43
N VAL A 26 -9.18 -1.25 3.42
CA VAL A 26 -10.46 -0.59 3.71
C VAL A 26 -10.48 -0.01 5.13
N PHE A 27 -10.19 -0.83 6.16
CA PHE A 27 -10.26 -0.38 7.55
C PHE A 27 -9.24 0.70 7.87
N THR A 28 -7.98 0.54 7.42
CA THR A 28 -6.93 1.53 7.68
C THR A 28 -7.25 2.84 6.99
N THR A 29 -7.66 2.81 5.72
CA THR A 29 -8.01 3.99 4.95
C THR A 29 -9.22 4.71 5.55
N ILE A 30 -10.27 3.99 5.95
CA ILE A 30 -11.45 4.61 6.58
C ILE A 30 -11.05 5.27 7.90
N ALA A 31 -10.35 4.54 8.78
CA ALA A 31 -9.96 5.06 10.09
C ALA A 31 -9.07 6.30 9.96
N THR A 32 -8.06 6.26 9.09
CA THR A 32 -7.15 7.39 8.90
C THR A 32 -7.86 8.58 8.25
N THR A 33 -8.77 8.35 7.31
CA THR A 33 -9.56 9.42 6.69
C THR A 33 -10.51 10.07 7.69
N ILE A 34 -11.16 9.30 8.58
CA ILE A 34 -12.00 9.85 9.66
C ILE A 34 -11.15 10.72 10.59
N VAL A 35 -9.94 10.28 10.95
CA VAL A 35 -9.02 11.08 11.77
C VAL A 35 -8.63 12.37 11.06
N GLN A 36 -8.33 12.34 9.76
CA GLN A 36 -8.04 13.54 8.97
C GLN A 36 -9.25 14.49 8.90
N TRP A 37 -10.45 13.95 8.73
CA TRP A 37 -11.68 14.72 8.73
C TRP A 37 -11.91 15.40 10.09
N LEU A 38 -11.81 14.65 11.19
CA LEU A 38 -11.89 15.19 12.55
C LEU A 38 -10.86 16.31 12.76
N ALA A 39 -9.63 16.11 12.29
CA ALA A 39 -8.58 17.11 12.41
C ALA A 39 -8.92 18.41 11.67
N VAL A 40 -9.41 18.32 10.43
CA VAL A 40 -9.85 19.49 9.66
C VAL A 40 -11.02 20.19 10.34
N THR A 41 -12.00 19.45 10.85
CA THR A 41 -13.17 20.05 11.53
C THR A 41 -12.83 20.70 12.87
N ALA A 42 -11.87 20.15 13.62
CA ALA A 42 -11.51 20.62 14.95
C ALA A 42 -10.53 21.81 14.92
N TRP A 43 -9.55 21.78 14.02
CA TRP A 43 -8.47 22.77 13.98
C TRP A 43 -8.55 23.74 12.79
N GLY A 44 -9.25 23.39 11.70
CA GLY A 44 -9.43 24.28 10.54
C GLY A 44 -8.16 24.59 9.73
N ASP A 45 -7.01 24.00 10.11
CA ASP A 45 -5.69 24.37 9.58
C ASP A 45 -5.39 23.74 8.20
N SER A 46 -6.11 22.69 7.81
CA SER A 46 -5.89 21.98 6.55
C SER A 46 -7.11 22.05 5.65
N SER A 47 -6.89 22.21 4.34
CA SER A 47 -7.99 22.23 3.37
C SER A 47 -8.65 20.85 3.23
N PRO A 48 -9.98 20.78 3.00
CA PRO A 48 -10.69 19.53 2.77
C PRO A 48 -10.10 18.66 1.65
N GLU A 49 -9.55 19.32 0.63
CA GLU A 49 -8.89 18.69 -0.53
C GLU A 49 -7.63 17.92 -0.13
N GLN A 50 -6.88 18.40 0.85
CA GLN A 50 -5.69 17.72 1.35
C GLN A 50 -6.03 16.55 2.29
N GLY A 51 -7.12 16.65 3.05
CA GLY A 51 -7.49 15.67 4.06
C GLY A 51 -7.74 14.27 3.50
N TRP A 52 -8.55 14.15 2.45
CA TRP A 52 -8.81 12.85 1.81
C TRP A 52 -7.59 12.33 1.03
N VAL A 53 -6.78 13.21 0.44
CA VAL A 53 -5.53 12.80 -0.23
C VAL A 53 -4.56 12.20 0.79
N ARG A 54 -4.39 12.83 1.95
CA ARG A 54 -3.57 12.31 3.07
C ARG A 54 -4.08 10.94 3.55
N GLY A 55 -5.39 10.78 3.70
CA GLY A 55 -6.01 9.50 4.04
C GLY A 55 -5.69 8.39 3.03
N GLY A 56 -5.80 8.69 1.73
CA GLY A 56 -5.44 7.80 0.63
C GLY A 56 -3.96 7.41 0.61
N ILE A 57 -3.05 8.38 0.84
CA ILE A 57 -1.60 8.13 0.94
C ILE A 57 -1.30 7.14 2.06
N ILE A 58 -1.85 7.37 3.26
CA ILE A 58 -1.62 6.50 4.42
C ILE A 58 -2.18 5.10 4.17
N GLY A 59 -3.37 5.00 3.57
CA GLY A 59 -4.01 3.72 3.23
C GLY A 59 -3.20 2.92 2.20
N MET A 60 -2.74 3.58 1.13
CA MET A 60 -1.89 2.95 0.11
C MET A 60 -0.57 2.46 0.71
N TRP A 61 0.11 3.33 1.47
CA TRP A 61 1.36 3.00 2.13
C TRP A 61 1.21 1.76 3.01
N THR A 62 0.25 1.80 3.94
CA THR A 62 0.03 0.71 4.91
C THR A 62 -0.29 -0.61 4.20
N THR A 63 -1.11 -0.57 3.16
CA THR A 63 -1.45 -1.76 2.38
C THR A 63 -0.24 -2.32 1.65
N ALA A 64 0.54 -1.45 1.01
CA ALA A 64 1.70 -1.84 0.24
C ALA A 64 2.82 -2.37 1.14
N THR A 65 3.11 -1.78 2.29
CA THR A 65 4.16 -2.28 3.20
C THR A 65 3.76 -3.62 3.81
N CYS A 66 2.50 -3.77 4.27
CA CYS A 66 2.01 -5.03 4.80
C CYS A 66 2.05 -6.18 3.77
N ALA A 67 2.03 -5.88 2.47
CA ALA A 67 2.19 -6.90 1.43
C ALA A 67 3.55 -7.64 1.52
N ALA A 68 4.60 -7.05 2.08
CA ALA A 68 5.87 -7.76 2.33
C ALA A 68 5.68 -8.95 3.29
N GLY A 69 4.69 -8.86 4.19
CA GLY A 69 4.36 -9.91 5.17
C GLY A 69 3.96 -11.24 4.54
N ILE A 70 3.55 -11.25 3.27
CA ILE A 70 3.31 -12.49 2.50
C ILE A 70 4.54 -13.39 2.54
N ILE A 71 5.73 -12.82 2.37
CA ILE A 71 6.98 -13.58 2.35
C ILE A 71 7.27 -14.16 3.73
N GLY A 72 6.96 -13.42 4.79
CA GLY A 72 7.01 -13.92 6.17
C GLY A 72 6.07 -15.12 6.39
N PHE A 73 4.87 -15.09 5.84
CA PHE A 73 3.93 -16.22 5.93
C PHE A 73 4.42 -17.45 5.16
N GLU A 74 4.95 -17.29 3.95
CA GLU A 74 5.52 -18.41 3.18
C GLU A 74 6.76 -19.01 3.87
N ARG A 75 7.52 -18.19 4.60
CA ARG A 75 8.60 -18.68 5.46
C ARG A 75 8.07 -19.53 6.61
N PHE A 76 7.06 -19.05 7.32
CA PHE A 76 6.47 -19.76 8.46
C PHE A 76 5.85 -21.11 8.05
N LYS A 77 5.27 -21.18 6.86
CA LYS A 77 4.73 -22.43 6.28
C LYS A 77 5.82 -23.40 5.77
N GLY A 78 7.08 -22.96 5.70
CA GLY A 78 8.17 -23.73 5.09
C GLY A 78 8.11 -23.82 3.57
N THR A 79 7.24 -23.05 2.91
CA THR A 79 7.06 -23.06 1.45
C THR A 79 8.02 -22.13 0.72
N LEU A 80 8.68 -21.22 1.44
CA LEU A 80 9.62 -20.24 0.89
C LEU A 80 10.77 -20.89 0.09
N VAL A 81 11.27 -22.04 0.54
CA VAL A 81 12.36 -22.75 -0.16
C VAL A 81 11.95 -23.16 -1.58
N TYR A 82 10.69 -23.59 -1.77
CA TYR A 82 10.17 -23.95 -3.09
C TYR A 82 9.96 -22.74 -4.00
N LEU A 83 9.61 -21.59 -3.42
CA LEU A 83 9.51 -20.30 -4.15
C LEU A 83 10.88 -19.82 -4.65
N ILE A 84 11.91 -19.93 -3.81
CA ILE A 84 13.29 -19.52 -4.15
C ILE A 84 13.93 -20.49 -5.14
N ALA A 85 13.71 -21.79 -4.98
CA ALA A 85 14.23 -22.84 -5.86
C ALA A 85 13.48 -22.96 -7.20
N ALA A 86 12.44 -22.14 -7.41
CA ALA A 86 11.66 -22.17 -8.63
C ALA A 86 12.53 -21.77 -9.86
N PRO A 87 12.33 -22.41 -11.02
CA PRO A 87 13.15 -22.19 -12.23
C PRO A 87 13.00 -20.78 -12.83
N ILE A 88 12.05 -20.00 -12.34
CA ILE A 88 11.81 -18.61 -12.75
C ILE A 88 12.75 -17.60 -12.06
N GLY A 89 13.54 -18.06 -11.08
CA GLY A 89 14.46 -17.25 -10.29
C GLY A 89 13.77 -16.58 -9.09
N ALA A 90 14.48 -16.58 -7.95
CA ALA A 90 13.96 -16.13 -6.65
C ALA A 90 13.36 -14.70 -6.70
N LEU A 91 14.01 -13.78 -7.40
CA LEU A 91 13.59 -12.38 -7.46
C LEU A 91 12.24 -12.23 -8.18
N ARG A 92 12.01 -12.96 -9.27
CA ARG A 92 10.72 -12.94 -9.99
C ARG A 92 9.61 -13.62 -9.19
N ALA A 93 9.95 -14.69 -8.47
CA ALA A 93 9.03 -15.38 -7.58
C ALA A 93 8.56 -14.51 -6.39
N LEU A 94 9.41 -13.59 -5.92
CA LEU A 94 9.11 -12.65 -4.84
C LEU A 94 8.37 -11.39 -5.31
N VAL A 95 8.76 -10.83 -6.46
CA VAL A 95 8.17 -9.59 -6.98
C VAL A 95 6.71 -9.77 -7.37
N ALA A 96 6.36 -10.89 -8.03
CA ALA A 96 4.99 -11.13 -8.49
C ALA A 96 3.91 -11.04 -7.38
N PRO A 97 4.03 -11.75 -6.23
CA PRO A 97 3.05 -11.65 -5.16
C PRO A 97 3.05 -10.29 -4.46
N VAL A 98 4.22 -9.66 -4.30
CA VAL A 98 4.36 -8.33 -3.67
C VAL A 98 3.68 -7.24 -4.50
N VAL A 99 3.92 -7.22 -5.81
CA VAL A 99 3.29 -6.27 -6.74
C VAL A 99 1.78 -6.49 -6.81
N ALA A 100 1.34 -7.75 -6.86
CA ALA A 100 -0.08 -8.09 -6.85
C ALA A 100 -0.78 -7.59 -5.58
N ALA A 101 -0.20 -7.84 -4.41
CA ALA A 101 -0.81 -7.44 -3.14
C ALA A 101 -0.74 -5.92 -2.89
N SER A 102 0.35 -5.25 -3.27
CA SER A 102 0.46 -3.80 -3.18
C SER A 102 -0.50 -3.07 -4.12
N SER A 103 -0.90 -3.67 -5.25
CA SER A 103 -1.85 -3.04 -6.18
C SER A 103 -3.21 -2.75 -5.55
N PHE A 104 -3.62 -3.50 -4.53
CA PHE A 104 -4.83 -3.20 -3.76
C PHE A 104 -4.75 -1.85 -3.05
N GLY A 105 -3.56 -1.34 -2.76
CA GLY A 105 -3.35 0.00 -2.20
C GLY A 105 -3.81 1.13 -3.11
N LEU A 106 -3.92 0.91 -4.43
CA LEU A 106 -4.48 1.91 -5.36
C LEU A 106 -5.95 2.23 -5.05
N LEU A 107 -6.68 1.25 -4.49
CA LEU A 107 -8.07 1.45 -4.08
C LEU A 107 -8.21 2.30 -2.80
N ALA A 108 -7.11 2.61 -2.10
CA ALA A 108 -7.16 3.48 -0.93
C ALA A 108 -7.63 4.90 -1.29
N PHE A 109 -7.24 5.43 -2.47
CA PHE A 109 -7.69 6.75 -2.91
C PHE A 109 -9.21 6.86 -3.10
N PRO A 110 -9.88 5.98 -3.88
CA PRO A 110 -11.33 6.04 -4.00
C PRO A 110 -12.05 5.73 -2.68
N VAL A 111 -11.53 4.82 -1.85
CA VAL A 111 -12.10 4.54 -0.52
C VAL A 111 -12.02 5.77 0.39
N SER A 112 -10.87 6.47 0.40
CA SER A 112 -10.69 7.68 1.19
C SER A 112 -11.61 8.81 0.71
N TRP A 113 -11.69 9.02 -0.60
CA TRP A 113 -12.59 10.02 -1.19
C TRP A 113 -14.06 9.75 -0.82
N LEU A 114 -14.52 8.50 -0.96
CA LEU A 114 -15.89 8.11 -0.57
C LEU A 114 -16.13 8.32 0.94
N THR A 115 -15.18 7.93 1.78
CA THR A 115 -15.27 8.12 3.23
C THR A 115 -15.40 9.60 3.57
N TRP A 116 -14.61 10.47 2.91
CA TRP A 116 -14.69 11.91 3.08
C TRP A 116 -16.04 12.48 2.67
N VAL A 117 -16.58 12.06 1.53
CA VAL A 117 -17.90 12.50 1.04
C VAL A 117 -18.99 12.13 2.05
N ILE A 118 -18.92 10.92 2.62
CA ILE A 118 -19.88 10.46 3.63
C ILE A 118 -19.79 11.28 4.92
N CYS A 119 -18.58 11.56 5.41
CA CYS A 119 -18.40 12.30 6.67
C CYS A 119 -18.69 13.80 6.55
N SER A 120 -18.29 14.43 5.43
CA SER A 120 -18.40 15.88 5.24
C SER A 120 -19.69 16.32 4.55
N HIS A 121 -20.46 15.39 3.98
CA HIS A 121 -21.59 15.67 3.08
C HIS A 121 -21.24 16.62 1.92
N SER A 122 -19.94 16.70 1.56
CA SER A 122 -19.40 17.58 0.53
C SER A 122 -18.53 16.78 -0.43
N VAL A 123 -18.50 17.17 -1.70
CA VAL A 123 -17.62 16.56 -2.71
C VAL A 123 -16.33 17.34 -2.76
N PRO A 124 -15.23 16.85 -2.15
CA PRO A 124 -13.96 17.56 -2.19
C PRO A 124 -13.41 17.53 -3.62
N GLY A 125 -12.92 18.69 -4.06
CA GLY A 125 -12.16 18.80 -5.30
C GLY A 125 -10.78 18.15 -5.18
N LEU A 126 -10.05 18.20 -6.29
CA LEU A 126 -8.60 18.02 -6.26
C LEU A 126 -7.96 19.24 -5.59
N PRO A 127 -6.80 19.07 -4.92
CA PRO A 127 -6.03 20.19 -4.40
C PRO A 127 -5.81 21.28 -5.45
N ALA A 128 -5.88 22.54 -5.04
CA ALA A 128 -5.56 23.70 -5.88
C ALA A 128 -4.29 23.48 -6.73
N ASP A 129 -4.32 23.94 -7.98
CA ASP A 129 -3.27 23.79 -9.00
C ASP A 129 -2.99 22.35 -9.49
N THR A 130 -3.74 21.35 -9.03
CA THR A 130 -3.54 19.94 -9.44
C THR A 130 -4.53 19.53 -10.53
N THR A 131 -4.01 19.13 -11.70
CA THR A 131 -4.82 18.49 -12.75
C THR A 131 -5.07 17.00 -12.44
N VAL A 132 -6.10 16.41 -13.04
CA VAL A 132 -6.37 14.96 -12.95
C VAL A 132 -5.15 14.14 -13.39
N ILE A 133 -4.47 14.57 -14.45
CA ILE A 133 -3.28 13.88 -14.99
C ILE A 133 -2.14 13.91 -13.98
N THR A 134 -1.82 15.09 -13.44
CA THR A 134 -0.76 15.23 -12.43
C THR A 134 -1.08 14.44 -11.17
N PHE A 135 -2.35 14.38 -10.75
CA PHE A 135 -2.77 13.57 -9.62
C PHE A 135 -2.57 12.07 -9.88
N VAL A 136 -3.03 11.56 -11.01
CA VAL A 136 -2.85 10.15 -11.38
C VAL A 136 -1.36 9.79 -11.47
N LEU A 137 -0.54 10.65 -12.06
CA LEU A 137 0.91 10.44 -12.13
C LEU A 137 1.54 10.44 -10.73
N ALA A 138 1.13 11.34 -9.83
CA ALA A 138 1.61 11.36 -8.45
C ALA A 138 1.23 10.07 -7.69
N VAL A 139 -0.01 9.59 -7.85
CA VAL A 139 -0.49 8.32 -7.28
C VAL A 139 0.33 7.14 -7.81
N LEU A 140 0.64 7.12 -9.12
CA LEU A 140 1.47 6.09 -9.72
C LEU A 140 2.93 6.14 -9.25
N MET A 141 3.51 7.33 -9.12
CA MET A 141 4.85 7.51 -8.57
C MET A 141 4.94 7.06 -7.11
N LEU A 142 3.94 7.41 -6.30
CA LEU A 142 3.81 6.93 -4.92
C LEU A 142 3.70 5.41 -4.88
N TYR A 143 2.85 4.83 -5.73
CA TYR A 143 2.72 3.38 -5.83
C TYR A 143 4.04 2.69 -6.17
N LEU A 144 4.80 3.21 -7.15
CA LEU A 144 6.11 2.69 -7.51
C LEU A 144 7.11 2.78 -6.36
N GLY A 145 7.11 3.89 -5.61
CA GLY A 145 7.93 4.05 -4.41
C GLY A 145 7.58 3.03 -3.32
N CYS A 146 6.28 2.84 -3.05
CA CYS A 146 5.79 1.83 -2.12
C CYS A 146 6.19 0.41 -2.56
N VAL A 147 6.05 0.07 -3.85
CA VAL A 147 6.46 -1.23 -4.38
C VAL A 147 7.96 -1.47 -4.19
N ALA A 148 8.80 -0.48 -4.51
CA ALA A 148 10.25 -0.59 -4.33
C ALA A 148 10.63 -0.83 -2.86
N LEU A 149 9.98 -0.11 -1.94
CA LEU A 149 10.15 -0.27 -0.51
C LEU A 149 9.70 -1.66 -0.04
N THR A 150 8.53 -2.14 -0.46
CA THR A 150 8.00 -3.45 -0.10
C THR A 150 8.89 -4.58 -0.62
N ILE A 151 9.46 -4.46 -1.83
CA ILE A 151 10.43 -5.43 -2.36
C ILE A 151 11.69 -5.47 -1.49
N THR A 152 12.16 -4.31 -1.02
CA THR A 152 13.32 -4.21 -0.13
C THR A 152 13.05 -4.91 1.20
N ILE A 153 11.88 -4.67 1.80
CA ILE A 153 11.45 -5.34 3.04
C ILE A 153 11.29 -6.85 2.80
N ALA A 154 10.68 -7.26 1.69
CA ALA A 154 10.53 -8.65 1.30
C ALA A 154 11.88 -9.37 1.17
N ALA A 155 12.91 -8.71 0.63
CA ALA A 155 14.27 -9.25 0.57
C ALA A 155 14.86 -9.46 1.97
N LEU A 156 14.63 -8.53 2.91
CA LEU A 156 15.06 -8.71 4.31
C LEU A 156 14.36 -9.89 4.99
N PHE A 157 13.08 -10.13 4.70
CA PHE A 157 12.33 -11.31 5.18
C PHE A 157 12.91 -12.64 4.72
N VAL A 158 13.53 -12.66 3.53
CA VAL A 158 14.27 -13.83 3.04
C VAL A 158 15.59 -13.99 3.78
N LEU A 159 16.34 -12.89 3.93
CA LEU A 159 17.70 -12.92 4.48
C LEU A 159 17.73 -13.16 6.00
N THR A 160 16.76 -12.65 6.76
CA THR A 160 16.82 -12.65 8.23
C THR A 160 15.52 -13.15 8.84
N PRO A 161 15.55 -14.02 9.88
CA PRO A 161 14.35 -14.44 10.60
C PRO A 161 13.69 -13.28 11.37
N ASN A 162 14.48 -12.27 11.76
CA ASN A 162 14.04 -11.14 12.59
C ASN A 162 13.60 -9.93 11.74
N ALA A 163 13.25 -10.13 10.48
CA ALA A 163 12.92 -9.06 9.54
C ALA A 163 11.79 -8.13 10.01
N ILE A 164 10.82 -8.65 10.80
CA ILE A 164 9.77 -7.84 11.41
C ILE A 164 10.37 -6.76 12.33
N SER A 165 11.40 -7.09 13.10
CA SER A 165 12.06 -6.14 14.01
C SER A 165 12.82 -5.05 13.25
N TYR A 166 13.24 -5.31 12.01
CA TYR A 166 13.96 -4.35 11.16
C TYR A 166 13.03 -3.49 10.30
N GLU A 167 11.75 -3.85 10.16
CA GLU A 167 10.78 -3.08 9.36
C GLU A 167 10.67 -1.63 9.85
N GLY A 168 10.54 -1.43 11.16
CA GLY A 168 10.46 -0.10 11.76
C GLY A 168 11.72 0.75 11.52
N LEU A 169 12.91 0.12 11.45
CA LEU A 169 14.17 0.82 11.18
C LEU A 169 14.27 1.36 9.75
N LEU A 170 13.54 0.76 8.80
CA LEU A 170 13.42 1.28 7.43
C LEU A 170 12.28 2.29 7.31
N VAL A 171 11.13 2.00 7.93
CA VAL A 171 9.92 2.82 7.79
C VAL A 171 10.08 4.18 8.46
N VAL A 172 10.66 4.25 9.66
CA VAL A 172 10.75 5.50 10.44
C VAL A 172 11.57 6.58 9.73
N PRO A 173 12.80 6.34 9.24
CA PRO A 173 13.57 7.35 8.53
C PRO A 173 12.90 7.82 7.25
N ILE A 174 12.29 6.90 6.48
CA ILE A 174 11.62 7.23 5.23
C ILE A 174 10.39 8.08 5.51
N PHE A 175 9.64 7.76 6.56
CA PHE A 175 8.47 8.54 6.96
C PHE A 175 8.88 9.95 7.45
N LEU A 176 9.94 10.07 8.24
CA LEU A 176 10.50 11.36 8.66
C LEU A 176 10.98 12.20 7.46
N LEU A 177 11.70 11.59 6.52
CA LEU A 177 12.24 12.29 5.35
C LEU A 177 11.20 12.56 4.26
N SER A 178 10.04 11.91 4.31
CA SER A 178 8.96 12.09 3.32
C SER A 178 8.29 13.46 3.37
N GLY A 179 8.57 14.25 4.42
CA GLY A 179 7.93 15.54 4.66
C GLY A 179 6.53 15.43 5.26
N VAL A 180 5.85 14.26 5.17
CA VAL A 180 4.44 14.06 5.58
C VAL A 180 4.14 14.53 7.02
N LEU A 181 5.13 14.49 7.91
CA LEU A 181 5.01 14.92 9.30
C LEU A 181 5.20 16.43 9.55
N PHE A 182 5.74 17.16 8.58
CA PHE A 182 6.19 18.56 8.76
C PHE A 182 5.36 19.57 7.94
N PHE A 183 4.09 19.24 7.61
CA PHE A 183 3.17 20.08 6.80
C PHE A 183 1.91 20.50 7.53
#